data_AF-A0A3M2R8A1-F1
#
_entry.id   AF-A0A3M2R8A1-F1
#
_cell.length_a   1.000
_cell.length_b   1.000
_cell.length_c   1.000
_cell.angle_alpha   90.00
_cell.angle_beta   90.00
_cell.angle_gamma   90.00
#
_symmetry.space_group_name_H-M   'P 1'
#
loop_
_entity.id
_entity.type
_entity.pdbx_description
1 polymer ?
#
loop_
_entity_poly.entity_id
_entity_poly.type
_entity_poly.pdbx_seq_one_letter_code
_entity_poly.pdbx_strand_id
1 'polypeptide(L)'
;MLGCQNPTRHHLNQSRWVALQPQETIVKEIPSPSSVSSQAAKPRTAVDDRDLTSPSEIMALPCSFSAEDAEASIQRYGIYTLQDRVVGDWVNEFRSSQFPIKSPHGLEFVARNSLDRQDTRALLQSMLGRPYWGLIKIYSDVLPSDYAWRFHNGSAEKPHTLLIQLWGPGSNVIFYDGSQTRYIEEIDKEISNKWGLLATERSYMRREGIEERIVEMEPGGLILSDSRLSFTILKGYVIDIGYTTPGELEFWAKMKLPYSQELHKKVKELEGRGFDINYTWTESGAPH
;
A
#
# COMPACT_ATOMS: atom_id res chain seq x y z
N MET A 1 17.47 -9.74 56.99
CA MET A 1 18.75 -9.59 56.26
C MET A 1 18.65 -10.42 54.99
N LEU A 2 18.91 -9.79 53.84
CA LEU A 2 19.13 -10.37 52.50
C LEU A 2 17.88 -11.05 51.89
N GLY A 3 17.31 -10.66 50.76
CA GLY A 3 17.80 -9.82 49.67
C GLY A 3 17.34 -10.48 48.36
N CYS A 4 16.09 -10.26 47.94
CA CYS A 4 15.60 -10.67 46.62
C CYS A 4 15.95 -9.57 45.63
N GLN A 5 16.94 -9.82 44.76
CA GLN A 5 17.21 -8.99 43.60
C GLN A 5 16.29 -9.40 42.45
N ASN A 6 15.54 -8.43 41.94
CA ASN A 6 14.84 -8.48 40.65
C ASN A 6 15.85 -8.74 39.52
N PRO A 7 15.56 -9.63 38.56
CA PRO A 7 16.17 -9.55 37.24
C PRO A 7 15.45 -8.47 36.42
N THR A 8 16.11 -7.33 36.36
CA THR A 8 15.83 -6.16 35.54
C THR A 8 15.86 -6.51 34.06
N ARG A 9 14.75 -6.25 33.35
CA ARG A 9 14.70 -5.28 32.24
C ARG A 9 15.90 -5.28 31.27
N HIS A 10 16.16 -6.38 30.54
CA HIS A 10 17.07 -6.36 29.38
C HIS A 10 16.72 -7.48 28.39
N HIS A 11 15.67 -7.32 27.57
CA HIS A 11 15.48 -8.16 26.36
C HIS A 11 14.68 -7.52 25.21
N LEU A 12 14.40 -6.22 25.24
CA LEU A 12 13.70 -5.51 24.15
C LEU A 12 14.69 -4.64 23.36
N ASN A 13 15.67 -5.25 22.68
CA ASN A 13 16.42 -4.52 21.65
C ASN A 13 17.15 -5.40 20.62
N GLN A 14 16.57 -6.52 20.19
CA GLN A 14 17.14 -7.28 19.08
C GLN A 14 16.03 -7.75 18.13
N SER A 15 16.08 -7.23 16.89
CA SER A 15 15.27 -7.60 15.71
C SER A 15 14.06 -6.73 15.35
N ARG A 16 14.16 -5.39 15.45
CA ARG A 16 13.34 -4.48 14.63
C ARG A 16 14.12 -4.21 13.33
N TRP A 17 13.79 -4.94 12.27
CA TRP A 17 14.36 -4.69 10.95
C TRP A 17 13.73 -3.44 10.36
N VAL A 18 14.52 -2.36 10.36
CA VAL A 18 14.26 -1.09 9.68
C VAL A 18 13.86 -1.38 8.24
N ALA A 19 12.81 -0.73 7.74
CA ALA A 19 12.40 -0.78 6.34
C ALA A 19 13.62 -0.58 5.42
N LEU A 20 14.17 -1.69 4.91
CA LEU A 20 15.31 -1.66 4.01
C LEU A 20 14.83 -1.06 2.69
N GLN A 21 15.51 -0.02 2.22
CA GLN A 21 15.29 0.51 0.89
C GLN A 21 15.78 -0.54 -0.11
N PRO A 22 14.93 -1.04 -1.02
CA PRO A 22 15.41 -1.83 -2.15
C PRO A 22 16.44 -1.00 -2.91
N GLN A 23 17.48 -1.63 -3.44
CA GLN A 23 18.25 -1.00 -4.51
C GLN A 23 17.29 -0.70 -5.66
N GLU A 24 17.39 0.50 -6.23
CA GLU A 24 16.53 0.96 -7.33
C GLU A 24 16.54 -0.09 -8.45
N THR A 25 15.49 -0.91 -8.49
CA THR A 25 15.31 -1.87 -9.55
C THR A 25 14.65 -1.10 -10.67
N ILE A 26 15.45 -0.74 -11.67
CA ILE A 26 14.97 -0.20 -12.94
C ILE A 26 13.84 -1.10 -13.42
N VAL A 27 12.63 -0.54 -13.53
CA VAL A 27 11.49 -1.19 -14.17
C VAL A 27 11.92 -1.47 -15.61
N LYS A 28 12.38 -2.69 -15.88
CA LYS A 28 12.58 -3.14 -17.26
C LYS A 28 11.20 -3.16 -17.92
N GLU A 29 11.13 -2.49 -19.06
CA GLU A 29 9.96 -2.26 -19.89
C GLU A 29 9.06 -3.49 -19.97
N ILE A 30 7.79 -3.31 -19.61
CA ILE A 30 6.72 -4.26 -19.90
C ILE A 30 6.36 -4.07 -21.38
N PRO A 31 6.49 -5.08 -22.25
CA PRO A 31 6.17 -4.91 -23.66
C PRO A 31 4.65 -4.80 -23.87
N SER A 32 4.25 -3.77 -24.62
CA SER A 32 2.87 -3.58 -25.09
C SER A 32 2.48 -4.67 -26.09
N PRO A 33 1.30 -5.32 -25.97
CA PRO A 33 0.82 -6.22 -27.02
C PRO A 33 0.45 -5.42 -28.26
N SER A 34 1.09 -5.77 -29.36
CA SER A 34 0.86 -5.28 -30.71
C SER A 34 -0.54 -5.62 -31.22
N SER A 35 -1.07 -4.70 -32.02
CA SER A 35 -2.38 -4.72 -32.65
C SER A 35 -2.54 -5.88 -33.65
N VAL A 36 -3.56 -6.71 -33.42
CA VAL A 36 -4.05 -7.64 -34.44
C VAL A 36 -5.09 -6.92 -35.29
N SER A 37 -4.73 -6.75 -36.56
CA SER A 37 -5.58 -6.30 -37.66
C SER A 37 -6.78 -7.22 -37.85
N SER A 38 -8.00 -6.65 -37.91
CA SER A 38 -9.13 -7.30 -38.57
C SER A 38 -9.90 -6.29 -39.41
N GLN A 39 -10.39 -6.81 -40.53
CA GLN A 39 -10.71 -6.10 -41.76
C GLN A 39 -12.09 -5.44 -41.75
N ALA A 40 -12.21 -4.51 -42.71
CA ALA A 40 -13.34 -3.66 -43.03
C ALA A 40 -14.67 -4.37 -43.34
N ALA A 41 -15.77 -3.74 -42.90
CA ALA A 41 -17.07 -3.80 -43.55
C ALA A 41 -17.68 -2.39 -43.65
N LYS A 42 -18.16 -2.04 -44.84
CA LYS A 42 -18.69 -0.72 -45.27
C LYS A 42 -20.19 -0.54 -44.93
N PRO A 43 -20.74 0.69 -45.05
CA PRO A 43 -21.77 1.23 -44.15
C PRO A 43 -23.21 1.09 -44.66
N ARG A 44 -24.17 1.24 -43.75
CA ARG A 44 -25.57 1.57 -44.09
C ARG A 44 -26.04 2.81 -43.33
N THR A 45 -26.20 3.87 -44.12
CA THR A 45 -27.25 4.91 -44.12
C THR A 45 -27.80 5.44 -42.80
N ALA A 46 -27.62 6.75 -42.66
CA ALA A 46 -28.22 7.67 -41.70
C ALA A 46 -29.75 7.57 -41.62
N VAL A 47 -30.26 7.66 -40.39
CA VAL A 47 -31.51 8.35 -40.09
C VAL A 47 -31.20 9.29 -38.92
N ASP A 48 -31.49 10.55 -39.18
CA ASP A 48 -31.38 11.71 -38.32
C ASP A 48 -32.58 11.67 -37.36
N ASP A 49 -32.34 11.58 -36.05
CA ASP A 49 -33.30 12.05 -35.07
C ASP A 49 -32.53 12.67 -33.91
N ARG A 50 -32.79 13.97 -33.76
CA ARG A 50 -32.23 14.83 -32.73
C ARG A 50 -32.91 14.54 -31.40
N ASP A 51 -32.13 14.80 -30.36
CA ASP A 51 -32.54 15.06 -28.98
C ASP A 51 -32.48 13.88 -28.01
N LEU A 52 -31.25 13.56 -27.59
CA LEU A 52 -30.98 13.09 -26.23
C LEU A 52 -29.77 13.86 -25.70
N THR A 53 -30.09 14.81 -24.83
CA THR A 53 -29.21 15.47 -23.87
C THR A 53 -27.98 14.64 -23.51
N SER A 54 -26.80 15.19 -23.80
CA SER A 54 -25.51 14.75 -23.25
C SER A 54 -25.65 14.42 -21.76
N PRO A 55 -25.44 13.17 -21.31
CA PRO A 55 -25.23 12.92 -19.90
C PRO A 55 -23.92 13.60 -19.57
N SER A 56 -24.00 14.71 -18.84
CA SER A 56 -22.93 15.17 -17.97
C SER A 56 -22.30 13.92 -17.33
N GLU A 57 -21.01 13.70 -17.56
CA GLU A 57 -20.23 12.69 -16.87
C GLU A 57 -20.45 12.90 -15.36
N ILE A 58 -21.37 12.14 -14.79
CA ILE A 58 -21.43 11.96 -13.34
C ILE A 58 -20.13 11.21 -13.06
N MET A 59 -19.06 11.95 -12.73
CA MET A 59 -17.82 11.34 -12.30
C MET A 59 -18.18 10.43 -11.13
N ALA A 60 -18.14 9.13 -11.37
CA ALA A 60 -18.50 8.14 -10.37
C ALA A 60 -17.62 8.39 -9.14
N LEU A 61 -18.25 8.49 -7.97
CA LEU A 61 -17.53 8.67 -6.72
C LEU A 61 -17.10 7.30 -6.20
N PRO A 62 -15.94 7.22 -5.53
CA PRO A 62 -15.49 5.98 -4.93
C PRO A 62 -16.44 5.56 -3.79
N CYS A 63 -16.55 4.26 -3.57
CA CYS A 63 -17.30 3.69 -2.47
C CYS A 63 -16.71 4.14 -1.12
N SER A 64 -17.55 4.27 -0.10
CA SER A 64 -17.14 4.54 1.27
C SER A 64 -17.33 3.31 2.17
N PHE A 65 -16.70 3.33 3.34
CA PHE A 65 -16.84 2.31 4.37
C PHE A 65 -17.00 2.89 5.78
N SER A 66 -17.50 2.07 6.72
CA SER A 66 -17.53 2.40 8.14
C SER A 66 -16.15 2.17 8.77
N ALA A 67 -15.60 3.18 9.43
CA ALA A 67 -14.33 3.06 10.14
C ALA A 67 -14.40 2.01 11.27
N GLU A 68 -15.55 1.89 11.95
CA GLU A 68 -15.76 0.90 13.02
C GLU A 68 -15.72 -0.53 12.49
N ASP A 69 -16.37 -0.79 11.35
CA ASP A 69 -16.37 -2.11 10.72
C ASP A 69 -14.98 -2.49 10.20
N ALA A 70 -14.28 -1.51 9.60
CA ALA A 70 -12.91 -1.71 9.13
C ALA A 70 -11.96 -1.97 10.29
N GLU A 71 -12.06 -1.21 11.38
CA GLU A 71 -11.26 -1.43 12.59
C GLU A 71 -11.53 -2.81 13.19
N ALA A 72 -12.79 -3.20 13.36
CA ALA A 72 -13.16 -4.51 13.88
C ALA A 72 -12.61 -5.65 13.01
N SER A 73 -12.67 -5.49 11.68
CA SER A 73 -12.14 -6.47 10.73
C SER A 73 -10.60 -6.55 10.82
N ILE A 74 -9.90 -5.42 10.89
CA ILE A 74 -8.43 -5.40 11.00
C ILE A 74 -7.98 -5.98 12.35
N GLN A 75 -8.65 -5.67 13.45
CA GLN A 75 -8.32 -6.25 14.76
C GLN A 75 -8.49 -7.77 14.76
N ARG A 76 -9.52 -8.28 14.07
CA ARG A 76 -9.82 -9.72 14.04
C ARG A 76 -8.97 -10.49 13.03
N TYR A 77 -8.80 -9.97 11.83
CA TYR A 77 -8.21 -10.69 10.69
C TYR A 77 -6.93 -10.05 10.15
N GLY A 78 -6.60 -8.84 10.59
CA GLY A 78 -5.48 -8.06 10.05
C GLY A 78 -5.81 -7.31 8.76
N ILE A 79 -7.04 -7.42 8.25
CA ILE A 79 -7.43 -6.91 6.93
C ILE A 79 -8.89 -6.45 6.88
N TYR A 80 -9.16 -5.45 6.05
CA TYR A 80 -10.47 -5.06 5.53
C TYR A 80 -10.38 -4.85 4.02
N THR A 81 -11.38 -5.31 3.26
CA THR A 81 -11.37 -5.28 1.79
C THR A 81 -12.57 -4.51 1.24
N LEU A 82 -12.33 -3.61 0.28
CA LEU A 82 -13.36 -2.87 -0.44
C LEU A 82 -13.08 -2.92 -1.94
N GLN A 83 -13.89 -3.68 -2.67
CA GLN A 83 -13.88 -3.66 -4.13
C GLN A 83 -14.52 -2.36 -4.62
N ASP A 84 -13.78 -1.60 -5.41
CA ASP A 84 -14.19 -0.27 -5.87
C ASP A 84 -13.62 -0.05 -7.28
N ARG A 85 -14.52 -0.10 -8.27
CA ARG A 85 -14.16 0.09 -9.68
C ARG A 85 -13.58 1.47 -9.94
N VAL A 86 -14.07 2.51 -9.27
CA VAL A 86 -13.59 3.88 -9.47
C VAL A 86 -12.14 3.98 -9.03
N VAL A 87 -11.81 3.43 -7.85
CA VAL A 87 -10.43 3.37 -7.37
C VAL A 87 -9.59 2.49 -8.30
N GLY A 88 -10.10 1.34 -8.74
CA GLY A 88 -9.40 0.46 -9.69
C GLY A 88 -9.05 1.16 -11.01
N ASP A 89 -10.00 1.90 -11.60
CA ASP A 89 -9.80 2.66 -12.83
C ASP A 89 -8.75 3.75 -12.62
N TRP A 90 -8.80 4.49 -11.50
CA TRP A 90 -7.78 5.48 -11.15
C TRP A 90 -6.39 4.89 -10.96
N VAL A 91 -6.29 3.71 -10.34
CA VAL A 91 -5.03 3.00 -10.16
C VAL A 91 -4.47 2.53 -11.51
N ASN A 92 -5.33 2.11 -12.43
CA ASN A 92 -4.94 1.73 -13.79
C ASN A 92 -4.48 2.94 -14.63
N GLU A 93 -5.16 4.07 -14.51
CA GLU A 93 -4.73 5.34 -15.11
C GLU A 93 -3.38 5.78 -14.55
N PHE A 94 -3.21 5.74 -13.23
CA PHE A 94 -1.96 6.11 -12.57
C PHE A 94 -0.79 5.20 -12.99
N ARG A 95 -1.06 3.91 -13.21
CA ARG A 95 -0.11 2.97 -13.80
C ARG A 95 0.30 3.35 -15.23
N SER A 96 -0.62 3.84 -16.06
CA SER A 96 -0.32 4.25 -17.44
C SER A 96 0.73 5.37 -17.52
N SER A 97 0.84 6.17 -16.45
CA SER A 97 1.87 7.20 -16.26
C SER A 97 3.14 6.68 -15.56
N GLN A 98 3.36 5.36 -15.53
CA GLN A 98 4.51 4.70 -14.90
C GLN A 98 4.65 4.97 -13.39
N PHE A 99 3.54 5.12 -12.69
CA PHE A 99 3.50 5.33 -11.23
C PHE A 99 4.39 6.49 -10.73
N PRO A 100 4.06 7.75 -11.04
CA PRO A 100 4.91 8.90 -10.72
C PRO A 100 4.82 9.30 -9.23
N ILE A 101 5.01 8.36 -8.29
CA ILE A 101 4.79 8.49 -6.83
C ILE A 101 5.68 9.53 -6.12
N LYS A 102 6.72 10.02 -6.80
CA LYS A 102 7.62 11.09 -6.30
C LYS A 102 7.44 12.41 -7.06
N SER A 103 6.29 12.60 -7.70
CA SER A 103 5.93 13.84 -8.40
C SER A 103 4.79 14.58 -7.67
N PRO A 104 4.55 15.87 -7.96
CA PRO A 104 3.41 16.59 -7.39
C PRO A 104 2.07 15.89 -7.66
N HIS A 105 1.89 15.38 -8.87
CA HIS A 105 0.71 14.62 -9.27
C HIS A 105 0.60 13.29 -8.49
N GLY A 106 1.71 12.59 -8.30
CA GLY A 106 1.72 11.33 -7.54
C GLY A 106 1.42 11.51 -6.06
N LEU A 107 1.94 12.56 -5.42
CA LEU A 107 1.61 12.85 -4.03
C LEU A 107 0.14 13.25 -3.86
N GLU A 108 -0.41 14.01 -4.82
CA GLU A 108 -1.84 14.33 -4.85
C GLU A 108 -2.70 13.08 -5.01
N PHE A 109 -2.32 12.19 -5.94
CA PHE A 109 -3.01 10.92 -6.15
C PHE A 109 -3.06 10.08 -4.87
N VAL A 110 -1.92 9.97 -4.17
CA VAL A 110 -1.87 9.22 -2.91
C VAL A 110 -2.74 9.89 -1.85
N ALA A 111 -2.58 11.21 -1.65
CA ALA A 111 -3.35 11.96 -0.66
C ALA A 111 -4.87 11.78 -0.83
N ARG A 112 -5.36 11.94 -2.08
CA ARG A 112 -6.77 11.77 -2.45
C ARG A 112 -7.31 10.38 -2.15
N ASN A 113 -6.47 9.35 -2.30
CA ASN A 113 -6.83 7.96 -2.09
C ASN A 113 -6.44 7.44 -0.69
N SER A 114 -5.96 8.31 0.20
CA SER A 114 -5.61 7.98 1.58
C SER A 114 -6.31 8.92 2.57
N LEU A 115 -5.57 9.81 3.23
CA LEU A 115 -6.05 10.60 4.36
C LEU A 115 -7.05 11.70 3.95
N ASP A 116 -7.12 12.11 2.68
CA ASP A 116 -8.21 12.99 2.23
C ASP A 116 -9.56 12.29 2.22
N ARG A 117 -9.59 10.95 2.15
CA ARG A 117 -10.84 10.21 2.28
C ARG A 117 -11.30 10.21 3.73
N GLN A 118 -12.55 10.58 3.95
CA GLN A 118 -13.11 10.71 5.29
C GLN A 118 -13.15 9.38 6.05
N ASP A 119 -13.46 8.27 5.36
CA ASP A 119 -13.52 6.93 5.93
C ASP A 119 -12.14 6.43 6.37
N THR A 120 -11.14 6.56 5.51
CA THR A 120 -9.75 6.24 5.78
C THR A 120 -9.18 7.13 6.89
N ARG A 121 -9.47 8.42 6.89
CA ARG A 121 -9.05 9.35 7.94
C ARG A 121 -9.61 8.93 9.30
N ALA A 122 -10.91 8.64 9.37
CA ALA A 122 -11.55 8.21 10.60
C ALA A 122 -10.94 6.90 11.13
N LEU A 123 -10.71 5.92 10.27
CA LEU A 123 -10.04 4.67 10.65
C LEU A 123 -8.62 4.90 11.19
N LEU A 124 -7.79 5.63 10.43
CA LEU A 124 -6.40 5.89 10.81
C LEU A 124 -6.31 6.68 12.13
N GLN A 125 -7.20 7.65 12.34
CA GLN A 125 -7.26 8.38 13.60
C GLN A 125 -7.71 7.50 14.76
N SER A 126 -8.67 6.60 14.56
CA SER A 126 -9.11 5.66 15.60
C SER A 126 -7.97 4.71 16.02
N MET A 127 -7.28 4.12 15.04
CA MET A 127 -6.28 3.10 15.31
C MET A 127 -4.89 3.63 15.67
N LEU A 128 -4.49 4.78 15.10
CA LEU A 128 -3.13 5.34 15.26
C LEU A 128 -3.09 6.68 16.01
N GLY A 129 -4.24 7.29 16.30
CA GLY A 129 -4.35 8.62 16.90
C GLY A 129 -3.93 9.72 15.92
N ARG A 130 -2.62 9.97 15.81
CA ARG A 130 -2.03 10.93 14.88
C ARG A 130 -1.23 10.18 13.81
N PRO A 131 -1.82 9.87 12.65
CA PRO A 131 -1.18 9.05 11.63
C PRO A 131 -0.13 9.85 10.84
N TYR A 132 1.10 9.34 10.78
CA TYR A 132 2.19 9.89 9.97
C TYR A 132 2.36 9.08 8.69
N TRP A 133 2.38 9.75 7.55
CA TRP A 133 2.63 9.14 6.26
C TRP A 133 4.13 8.87 6.08
N GLY A 134 4.50 7.59 6.17
CA GLY A 134 5.91 7.17 6.20
C GLY A 134 6.40 6.41 4.96
N LEU A 135 5.49 5.93 4.12
CA LEU A 135 5.84 4.97 3.07
C LEU A 135 4.93 5.10 1.84
N ILE A 136 5.54 4.96 0.66
CA ILE A 136 4.87 4.61 -0.59
C ILE A 136 5.71 3.53 -1.27
N LYS A 137 5.11 2.37 -1.53
CA LYS A 137 5.75 1.25 -2.24
C LYS A 137 4.80 0.69 -3.28
N ILE A 138 5.38 0.06 -4.29
CA ILE A 138 4.63 -0.60 -5.35
C ILE A 138 5.20 -2.00 -5.48
N TYR A 139 4.31 -2.97 -5.41
CA TYR A 139 4.64 -4.37 -5.64
C TYR A 139 3.71 -4.96 -6.67
N SER A 140 4.17 -6.04 -7.30
CA SER A 140 3.37 -6.83 -8.23
C SER A 140 3.69 -8.30 -8.07
N ASP A 141 3.11 -9.12 -8.92
CA ASP A 141 3.50 -10.50 -9.21
C ASP A 141 4.96 -10.72 -9.66
N VAL A 142 5.79 -9.66 -9.70
CA VAL A 142 7.25 -9.78 -9.78
C VAL A 142 7.85 -10.28 -8.46
N LEU A 143 7.13 -10.11 -7.34
CA LEU A 143 7.49 -10.74 -6.08
C LEU A 143 7.32 -12.26 -6.21
N PRO A 144 8.36 -13.06 -5.89
CA PRO A 144 8.25 -14.52 -5.94
C PRO A 144 7.05 -15.06 -5.14
N SER A 145 6.22 -15.88 -5.81
CA SER A 145 4.96 -16.40 -5.26
C SER A 145 5.15 -17.56 -4.28
N ASP A 146 6.36 -18.10 -4.19
CA ASP A 146 6.81 -19.09 -3.21
C ASP A 146 7.11 -18.46 -1.85
N TYR A 147 7.04 -17.13 -1.72
CA TYR A 147 7.19 -16.41 -0.46
C TYR A 147 5.89 -15.72 0.00
N ALA A 148 5.76 -15.64 1.30
CA ALA A 148 4.86 -14.74 2.01
C ALA A 148 5.66 -13.53 2.50
N TRP A 149 5.13 -12.35 2.20
CA TRP A 149 5.77 -11.05 2.38
C TRP A 149 5.07 -10.26 3.48
N ARG A 150 5.81 -9.48 4.27
CA ARG A 150 5.24 -8.53 5.25
C ARG A 150 6.20 -7.37 5.49
N PHE A 151 5.68 -6.23 5.95
CA PHE A 151 6.53 -5.07 6.25
C PHE A 151 7.15 -5.18 7.64
N HIS A 152 6.41 -5.74 8.60
CA HIS A 152 6.86 -5.93 9.97
C HIS A 152 6.57 -7.35 10.45
N ASN A 153 7.28 -7.79 11.50
CA ASN A 153 7.00 -9.09 12.09
C ASN A 153 5.77 -9.03 13.01
N GLY A 154 5.05 -10.14 13.14
CA GLY A 154 3.83 -10.22 13.93
C GLY A 154 4.09 -10.10 15.44
N SER A 155 3.08 -9.62 16.16
CA SER A 155 3.14 -9.41 17.60
C SER A 155 1.73 -9.39 18.20
N ALA A 156 1.59 -9.76 19.47
CA ALA A 156 0.32 -9.65 20.20
C ALA A 156 -0.08 -8.20 20.52
N GLU A 157 0.82 -7.23 20.33
CA GLU A 157 0.55 -5.81 20.53
C GLU A 157 -0.40 -5.26 19.45
N LYS A 158 -1.04 -4.13 19.75
CA LYS A 158 -1.84 -3.38 18.77
C LYS A 158 -0.96 -2.95 17.59
N PRO A 159 -1.51 -2.85 16.37
CA PRO A 159 -0.75 -2.38 15.22
C PRO A 159 -0.29 -0.93 15.43
N HIS A 160 0.98 -0.67 15.18
CA HIS A 160 1.52 0.70 15.12
C HIS A 160 1.57 1.25 13.70
N THR A 161 1.33 0.40 12.70
CA THR A 161 1.37 0.75 11.29
C THR A 161 0.25 0.06 10.53
N LEU A 162 -0.50 0.85 9.76
CA LEU A 162 -1.52 0.39 8.84
C LEU A 162 -1.12 0.72 7.40
N LEU A 163 -1.52 -0.15 6.49
CA LEU A 163 -1.34 0.04 5.06
C LEU A 163 -2.70 0.33 4.43
N ILE A 164 -2.72 1.34 3.57
CA ILE A 164 -3.76 1.56 2.57
C ILE A 164 -3.19 1.04 1.27
N GLN A 165 -3.81 0.01 0.74
CA GLN A 165 -3.34 -0.72 -0.42
C GLN A 165 -4.30 -0.47 -1.58
N LEU A 166 -3.82 0.23 -2.60
CA LEU A 166 -4.60 0.51 -3.80
C LEU A 166 -4.30 -0.55 -4.86
N TRP A 167 -5.30 -1.37 -5.17
CA TRP A 167 -5.15 -2.54 -6.03
C TRP A 167 -5.62 -2.26 -7.45
N GLY A 168 -4.80 -2.66 -8.42
CA GLY A 168 -5.17 -2.62 -9.83
C GLY A 168 -6.26 -3.65 -10.16
N PRO A 169 -7.08 -3.41 -11.20
CA PRO A 169 -8.09 -4.37 -11.65
C PRO A 169 -7.52 -5.75 -12.02
N GLY A 170 -8.28 -6.80 -11.71
CA GLY A 170 -7.91 -8.20 -11.99
C GLY A 170 -6.77 -8.74 -11.13
N SER A 171 -6.48 -8.10 -9.99
CA SER A 171 -5.44 -8.55 -9.06
C SER A 171 -5.94 -9.68 -8.16
N ASN A 172 -5.02 -10.58 -7.78
CA ASN A 172 -5.28 -11.69 -6.89
C ASN A 172 -4.16 -11.80 -5.85
N VAL A 173 -4.53 -11.88 -4.58
CA VAL A 173 -3.61 -11.90 -3.44
C VAL A 173 -4.06 -12.92 -2.41
N ILE A 174 -3.09 -13.63 -1.83
CA ILE A 174 -3.28 -14.45 -0.63
C ILE A 174 -2.89 -13.61 0.57
N PHE A 175 -3.76 -13.52 1.57
CA PHE A 175 -3.41 -13.08 2.92
C PHE A 175 -3.30 -14.29 3.84
N TYR A 176 -2.41 -14.21 4.82
CA TYR A 176 -2.23 -15.27 5.80
C TYR A 176 -2.78 -14.81 7.16
N ASP A 177 -4.08 -14.98 7.34
CA ASP A 177 -4.81 -14.58 8.54
C ASP A 177 -4.14 -15.18 9.78
N GLY A 178 -3.96 -14.39 10.83
CA GLY A 178 -3.30 -14.79 12.07
C GLY A 178 -1.77 -14.58 12.07
N SER A 179 -1.15 -14.36 10.91
CA SER A 179 0.29 -14.05 10.84
C SER A 179 0.66 -12.71 11.48
N GLN A 180 -0.26 -11.75 11.53
CA GLN A 180 -0.05 -10.43 12.14
C GLN A 180 0.14 -10.48 13.66
N THR A 181 -0.35 -11.54 14.32
CA THR A 181 -0.27 -11.69 15.79
C THR A 181 0.93 -12.52 16.26
N ARG A 182 1.74 -13.04 15.32
CA ARG A 182 2.78 -14.02 15.62
C ARG A 182 4.13 -13.63 15.05
N TYR A 183 5.14 -13.71 15.89
CA TYR A 183 6.52 -13.57 15.44
C TYR A 183 6.91 -14.81 14.63
N ILE A 184 7.40 -14.59 13.40
CA ILE A 184 7.89 -15.65 12.51
C ILE A 184 9.40 -15.53 12.40
N GLU A 185 10.12 -16.60 12.79
CA GLU A 185 11.58 -16.62 12.84
C GLU A 185 12.22 -17.02 11.51
N GLU A 186 11.47 -17.74 10.66
CA GLU A 186 11.93 -18.26 9.37
C GLU A 186 11.96 -17.15 8.30
N ILE A 187 12.80 -16.14 8.54
CA ILE A 187 13.00 -15.00 7.63
C ILE A 187 14.21 -15.27 6.74
N ASP A 188 13.97 -15.28 5.43
CA ASP A 188 15.01 -15.29 4.41
C ASP A 188 15.60 -13.88 4.28
N LYS A 189 16.77 -13.67 4.88
CA LYS A 189 17.43 -12.34 4.91
C LYS A 189 17.87 -11.87 3.53
N GLU A 190 18.30 -12.78 2.65
CA GLU A 190 18.79 -12.40 1.32
C GLU A 190 17.64 -11.86 0.48
N ILE A 191 16.54 -12.63 0.41
CA ILE A 191 15.34 -12.23 -0.31
C ILE A 191 14.70 -11.00 0.32
N SER A 192 14.73 -10.90 1.66
CA SER A 192 14.19 -9.72 2.35
C SER A 192 14.96 -8.43 1.99
N ASN A 193 16.28 -8.48 1.99
CA ASN A 193 17.13 -7.34 1.65
C ASN A 193 16.92 -6.87 0.20
N LYS A 194 16.68 -7.81 -0.72
CA LYS A 194 16.44 -7.51 -2.14
C LYS A 194 15.15 -6.71 -2.34
N TRP A 195 14.08 -7.09 -1.65
CA TRP A 195 12.74 -6.54 -1.90
C TRP A 195 12.30 -5.49 -0.88
N GLY A 196 13.02 -5.32 0.23
CA GLY A 196 12.65 -4.39 1.30
C GLY A 196 11.39 -4.82 2.06
N LEU A 197 11.10 -6.12 2.09
CA LEU A 197 10.00 -6.77 2.81
C LEU A 197 10.57 -7.97 3.57
N LEU A 198 10.01 -8.33 4.72
CA LEU A 198 10.34 -9.59 5.37
C LEU A 198 9.75 -10.74 4.55
N ALA A 199 10.61 -11.65 4.13
CA ALA A 199 10.29 -12.79 3.30
C ALA A 199 10.35 -14.08 4.10
N THR A 200 9.28 -14.87 4.03
CA THR A 200 9.19 -16.22 4.61
C THR A 200 8.72 -17.16 3.50
N GLU A 201 9.37 -18.30 3.29
CA GLU A 201 8.84 -19.27 2.31
C GLU A 201 7.40 -19.66 2.68
N ARG A 202 6.51 -19.73 1.69
CA ARG A 202 5.09 -20.00 1.88
C ARG A 202 4.84 -21.35 2.55
N SER A 203 5.74 -22.32 2.38
CA SER A 203 5.72 -23.61 3.08
C SER A 203 5.60 -23.43 4.61
N TYR A 204 6.30 -22.44 5.18
CA TYR A 204 6.28 -22.10 6.59
C TYR A 204 4.98 -21.43 7.04
N MET A 205 4.14 -20.94 6.15
CA MET A 205 2.85 -20.34 6.50
C MET A 205 1.76 -21.37 6.78
N ARG A 206 1.99 -22.64 6.41
CA ARG A 206 1.10 -23.76 6.70
C ARG A 206 1.34 -24.27 8.13
N ARG A 207 0.93 -23.48 9.12
CA ARG A 207 1.04 -23.84 10.55
C ARG A 207 -0.26 -23.52 11.28
N GLU A 208 -0.47 -24.19 12.41
CA GLU A 208 -1.68 -24.04 13.23
C GLU A 208 -1.99 -22.57 13.53
N GLY A 209 -3.22 -22.13 13.28
CA GLY A 209 -3.67 -20.75 13.54
C GLY A 209 -3.14 -19.70 12.55
N ILE A 210 -2.62 -20.14 11.40
CA ILE A 210 -2.46 -19.31 10.21
C ILE A 210 -3.30 -19.92 9.08
N GLU A 211 -4.19 -19.12 8.49
CA GLU A 211 -5.09 -19.55 7.42
C GLU A 211 -4.87 -18.73 6.15
N GLU A 212 -4.88 -19.40 4.99
CA GLU A 212 -4.81 -18.71 3.70
C GLU A 212 -6.18 -18.16 3.31
N ARG A 213 -6.26 -16.86 3.07
CA ARG A 213 -7.43 -16.17 2.51
C ARG A 213 -7.08 -15.61 1.14
N ILE A 214 -7.74 -16.12 0.10
CA ILE A 214 -7.61 -15.59 -1.26
C ILE A 214 -8.58 -14.41 -1.41
N VAL A 215 -8.07 -13.29 -1.91
CA VAL A 215 -8.85 -12.09 -2.22
C VAL A 215 -8.68 -11.75 -3.69
N GLU A 216 -9.80 -11.76 -4.41
CA GLU A 216 -9.89 -11.36 -5.81
C GLU A 216 -10.37 -9.91 -5.90
N MET A 217 -9.53 -9.05 -6.46
CA MET A 217 -9.79 -7.63 -6.67
C MET A 217 -10.11 -7.41 -8.15
N GLU A 218 -11.15 -8.07 -8.64
CA GLU A 218 -11.56 -8.03 -10.06
C GLU A 218 -11.77 -6.59 -10.58
N PRO A 219 -12.55 -5.72 -9.92
CA PRO A 219 -12.66 -4.32 -10.32
C PRO A 219 -11.50 -3.46 -9.83
N GLY A 220 -10.53 -4.01 -9.09
CA GLY A 220 -9.58 -3.25 -8.28
C GLY A 220 -10.23 -2.72 -7.01
N GLY A 221 -9.57 -1.76 -6.37
CA GLY A 221 -10.12 -1.08 -5.20
C GLY A 221 -9.13 -0.88 -4.08
N LEU A 222 -9.63 -0.99 -2.85
CA LEU A 222 -8.90 -0.67 -1.63
C LEU A 222 -8.83 -1.89 -0.71
N ILE A 223 -7.65 -2.16 -0.17
CA ILE A 223 -7.47 -3.04 0.99
C ILE A 223 -6.80 -2.23 2.10
N LEU A 224 -7.26 -2.41 3.33
CA LEU A 224 -6.70 -1.82 4.53
C LEU A 224 -6.12 -2.95 5.37
N SER A 225 -4.85 -2.89 5.73
CA SER A 225 -4.21 -4.01 6.43
C SER A 225 -3.27 -3.59 7.55
N ASP A 226 -3.15 -4.46 8.54
CA ASP A 226 -2.04 -4.47 9.48
C ASP A 226 -0.75 -4.76 8.70
N SER A 227 0.25 -3.89 8.81
CA SER A 227 1.53 -4.05 8.11
C SER A 227 2.30 -5.35 8.46
N ARG A 228 1.89 -6.05 9.52
CA ARG A 228 2.43 -7.34 9.96
C ARG A 228 1.74 -8.53 9.30
N LEU A 229 0.55 -8.33 8.71
CA LEU A 229 -0.17 -9.36 7.99
C LEU A 229 0.64 -9.77 6.77
N SER A 230 0.91 -11.06 6.66
CA SER A 230 1.65 -11.59 5.51
C SER A 230 0.74 -11.68 4.29
N PHE A 231 1.33 -11.49 3.11
CA PHE A 231 0.63 -11.59 1.84
C PHE A 231 1.49 -12.23 0.74
N THR A 232 0.85 -12.75 -0.30
CA THR A 232 1.48 -13.21 -1.54
C THR A 232 0.68 -12.69 -2.72
N ILE A 233 1.29 -11.90 -3.59
CA ILE A 233 0.64 -11.42 -4.82
C ILE A 233 0.72 -12.54 -5.85
N LEU A 234 -0.43 -13.09 -6.24
CA LEU A 234 -0.51 -14.12 -7.29
C LEU A 234 -0.58 -13.50 -8.68
N LYS A 235 -1.22 -12.34 -8.79
CA LYS A 235 -1.43 -11.63 -10.05
C LYS A 235 -1.69 -10.15 -9.79
N GLY A 236 -1.21 -9.30 -10.68
CA GLY A 236 -1.54 -7.87 -10.66
C GLY A 236 -0.57 -7.06 -9.81
N TYR A 237 -1.03 -5.92 -9.28
CA TYR A 237 -0.16 -4.95 -8.62
C TYR A 237 -0.90 -4.12 -7.57
N VAL A 238 -0.12 -3.57 -6.64
CA VAL A 238 -0.59 -2.80 -5.50
C VAL A 238 0.29 -1.58 -5.26
N ILE A 239 -0.33 -0.47 -4.85
CA ILE A 239 0.36 0.69 -4.29
C ILE A 239 0.11 0.69 -2.79
N ASP A 240 1.14 0.40 -2.00
CA ASP A 240 1.10 0.42 -0.54
C ASP A 240 1.43 1.81 -0.02
N ILE A 241 0.52 2.37 0.77
CA ILE A 241 0.66 3.67 1.43
C ILE A 241 0.65 3.41 2.94
N GLY A 242 1.80 3.59 3.58
CA GLY A 242 1.97 3.27 5.00
C GLY A 242 1.78 4.47 5.91
N TYR A 243 0.87 4.33 6.87
CA TYR A 243 0.67 5.26 7.98
C TYR A 243 1.08 4.63 9.29
N THR A 244 1.76 5.39 10.13
CA THR A 244 2.32 4.88 11.38
C THR A 244 2.15 5.86 12.53
N THR A 245 2.32 5.38 13.75
CA THR A 245 2.36 6.21 14.96
C THR A 245 3.66 7.02 15.05
N PRO A 246 3.69 8.15 15.79
CA PRO A 246 4.90 8.95 15.95
C PRO A 246 6.10 8.16 16.49
N GLY A 247 5.87 7.29 17.49
CA GLY A 247 6.94 6.52 18.12
C GLY A 247 7.54 5.44 17.20
N GLU A 248 6.73 4.88 16.30
CA GLU A 248 7.23 3.92 15.32
C GLU A 248 7.98 4.62 14.17
N LEU A 249 7.57 5.84 13.81
CA LEU A 249 8.20 6.64 12.76
C LEU A 249 9.68 6.96 13.04
N GLU A 250 10.08 7.03 14.31
CA GLU A 250 11.47 7.29 14.72
C GLU A 250 12.45 6.24 14.16
N PHE A 251 11.97 5.04 13.86
CA PHE A 251 12.77 3.94 13.32
C PHE A 251 12.75 3.87 11.78
N TRP A 252 11.97 4.73 11.12
CA TRP A 252 11.76 4.66 9.68
C TRP A 252 12.73 5.56 8.92
N ALA A 253 13.29 5.01 7.84
CA ALA A 253 13.98 5.82 6.86
C ALA A 253 13.02 6.83 6.21
N LYS A 254 13.48 8.07 6.05
CA LYS A 254 12.71 9.13 5.39
C LYS A 254 12.50 8.82 3.90
N MET A 255 11.32 9.11 3.37
CA MET A 255 11.06 9.05 1.93
C MET A 255 11.95 10.06 1.20
N LYS A 256 12.77 9.57 0.28
CA LYS A 256 13.66 10.39 -0.55
C LYS A 256 12.88 10.98 -1.72
N LEU A 257 12.64 12.29 -1.69
CA LEU A 257 11.96 13.04 -2.74
C LEU A 257 12.95 13.89 -3.56
N PRO A 258 12.91 13.85 -4.90
CA PRO A 258 13.76 14.69 -5.74
C PRO A 258 13.34 16.14 -5.62
N TYR A 259 14.27 17.01 -5.20
CA TYR A 259 13.93 18.42 -5.01
C TYR A 259 13.51 19.09 -6.32
N SER A 260 12.37 19.77 -6.28
CA SER A 260 11.89 20.75 -7.25
C SER A 260 11.01 21.75 -6.53
N GLN A 261 10.85 22.97 -7.08
CA GLN A 261 10.00 23.99 -6.46
C GLN A 261 8.54 23.53 -6.41
N GLU A 262 8.07 22.84 -7.44
CA GLU A 262 6.72 22.30 -7.58
C GLU A 262 6.46 21.22 -6.53
N LEU A 263 7.40 20.28 -6.35
CA LEU A 263 7.26 19.22 -5.35
C LEU A 263 7.35 19.79 -3.93
N HIS A 264 8.24 20.75 -3.69
CA HIS A 264 8.30 21.45 -2.41
C HIS A 264 6.99 22.15 -2.08
N LYS A 265 6.42 22.89 -3.04
CA LYS A 265 5.11 23.53 -2.90
C LYS A 265 4.00 22.51 -2.61
N LYS A 266 3.97 21.38 -3.33
CA LYS A 266 2.98 20.33 -3.11
C LYS A 266 3.09 19.71 -1.72
N VAL A 267 4.30 19.44 -1.24
CA VAL A 267 4.51 18.93 0.12
C VAL A 267 4.01 19.92 1.17
N LYS A 268 4.31 21.22 1.02
CA LYS A 268 3.80 22.26 1.93
C LYS A 268 2.28 22.39 1.90
N GLU A 269 1.67 22.26 0.74
CA GLU A 269 0.22 22.22 0.59
C GLU A 269 -0.39 21.02 1.34
N LEU A 270 0.17 19.82 1.18
CA LEU A 270 -0.26 18.62 1.89
C LEU A 270 -0.10 18.74 3.41
N GLU A 271 1.04 19.25 3.87
CA GLU A 271 1.25 19.57 5.29
C GLU A 271 0.17 20.54 5.81
N GLY A 272 -0.19 21.55 5.02
CA GLY A 272 -1.30 22.47 5.31
C GLY A 272 -2.69 21.82 5.35
N ARG A 273 -2.87 20.68 4.67
CA ARG A 273 -4.09 19.84 4.72
C ARG A 273 -4.10 18.83 5.88
N GLY A 274 -3.07 18.87 6.74
CA GLY A 274 -2.96 18.02 7.92
C GLY A 274 -2.26 16.68 7.68
N PHE A 275 -1.45 16.57 6.61
CA PHE A 275 -0.58 15.41 6.41
C PHE A 275 0.75 15.61 7.14
N ASP A 276 1.07 14.70 8.05
CA ASP A 276 2.42 14.61 8.62
C ASP A 276 3.27 13.64 7.79
N ILE A 277 4.16 14.16 6.94
CA ILE A 277 4.90 13.37 5.94
C ILE A 277 6.35 13.16 6.39
N ASN A 278 6.83 11.90 6.40
CA ASN A 278 8.21 11.58 6.74
C ASN A 278 9.11 11.53 5.49
N TYR A 279 9.67 12.67 5.09
CA TYR A 279 10.48 12.78 3.88
C TYR A 279 11.80 13.53 4.11
N THR A 280 12.70 13.36 3.14
CA THR A 280 13.92 14.15 2.96
C THR A 280 14.08 14.49 1.49
N TRP A 281 14.71 15.63 1.21
CA TRP A 281 15.08 15.99 -0.16
C TRP A 281 16.33 15.24 -0.59
N THR A 282 16.34 14.77 -1.83
CA THR A 282 17.58 14.38 -2.54
C THR A 282 17.97 15.53 -3.45
N GLU A 283 19.24 15.87 -3.46
CA GLU A 283 19.78 16.88 -4.37
C GLU A 283 19.61 16.42 -5.81
N SER A 284 18.76 17.11 -6.56
CA SER A 284 18.73 17.12 -8.00
C SER A 284 18.89 18.57 -8.44
N GLY A 285 20.14 19.00 -8.67
CA GLY A 285 20.50 20.31 -9.19
C GLY A 285 20.21 21.47 -8.25
N ALA A 286 20.93 21.56 -7.13
CA ALA A 286 20.98 22.80 -6.36
C ALA A 286 21.41 23.97 -7.28
N PRO A 287 20.69 25.09 -7.33
CA PRO A 287 21.29 26.32 -7.80
C PRO A 287 22.33 26.74 -6.77
N HIS A 288 23.57 26.95 -7.24
CA HIS A 288 24.62 27.64 -6.50
C HIS A 288 24.15 29.02 -6.03
#